data_AF-A0A285N084-F1
#
_entry.id   AF-A0A285N084-F1
#
_cell.length_a   1.000
_cell.length_b   1.000
_cell.length_c   1.000
_cell.angle_alpha   90.00
_cell.angle_beta   90.00
_cell.angle_gamma   90.00
#
_symmetry.space_group_name_H-M   'P 1'
#
loop_
_entity.id
_entity.type
_entity.pdbx_description
1 polymer ?
#
loop_
_entity_poly.entity_id
_entity_poly.type
_entity_poly.pdbx_seq_one_letter_code
_entity_poly.pdbx_strand_id
1 'polypeptide(L)'
;MKNSDGFIKAMITKDFEYYMNIEDGSHHLRVRMYDIETGELAFDNDIAVRDMFENLHFYHYEWISEHLEFAREFMLGRDKINMARDFFLKHNYRGKITNLMKDGTKGALNKQLRSNLGFELNVEELRQVQTLIKQTKYKSQLHM
;
A
#
# COMPACT_ATOMS: atom_id res chain seq x y z
N MET A 1 13.44 -11.67 18.26
CA MET A 1 14.46 -12.70 17.97
C MET A 1 14.76 -12.68 16.48
N LYS A 2 16.02 -12.48 16.08
CA LYS A 2 16.45 -12.64 14.67
C LYS A 2 16.67 -14.14 14.41
N ASN A 3 15.99 -14.71 13.42
CA ASN A 3 16.41 -16.00 12.87
C ASN A 3 17.70 -15.79 12.04
N SER A 4 18.46 -16.87 11.82
CA SER A 4 19.72 -16.90 11.05
C SER A 4 19.64 -16.24 9.66
N ASP A 5 18.44 -16.03 9.15
CA ASP A 5 18.15 -15.61 7.78
C ASP A 5 17.84 -14.10 7.67
N GLY A 6 18.02 -13.33 8.76
CA GLY A 6 17.85 -11.87 8.78
C GLY A 6 16.39 -11.38 8.84
N PHE A 7 15.42 -12.29 8.86
CA PHE A 7 14.01 -11.96 9.01
C PHE A 7 13.59 -11.78 10.48
N ILE A 8 12.83 -10.72 10.75
CA ILE A 8 12.20 -10.44 12.03
C ILE A 8 10.69 -10.41 11.87
N LYS A 9 9.96 -10.85 12.90
CA LYS A 9 8.49 -10.76 12.91
C LYS A 9 8.07 -9.28 12.90
N ALA A 10 7.25 -8.91 11.92
CA ALA A 10 6.79 -7.55 11.70
C ALA A 10 5.34 -7.35 12.18
N MET A 11 4.45 -8.30 11.90
CA MET A 11 3.03 -8.20 12.22
C MET A 11 2.41 -9.60 12.35
N ILE A 12 1.32 -9.70 13.11
CA ILE A 12 0.44 -10.87 13.15
C ILE A 12 -0.98 -10.37 12.89
N THR A 13 -1.67 -10.96 11.91
CA THR A 13 -3.10 -10.75 11.66
C THR A 13 -3.89 -11.95 12.20
N LYS A 14 -5.20 -12.01 11.90
CA LYS A 14 -6.01 -13.17 12.29
C LYS A 14 -5.54 -14.46 11.61
N ASP A 15 -5.13 -14.35 10.35
CA ASP A 15 -4.89 -15.51 9.48
C ASP A 15 -3.40 -15.68 9.13
N PHE A 16 -2.58 -14.63 9.25
CA PHE A 16 -1.19 -14.64 8.79
C PHE A 16 -0.17 -14.06 9.78
N GLU A 17 1.04 -14.61 9.79
CA GLU A 17 2.23 -14.02 10.38
C GLU A 17 3.15 -13.42 9.31
N TYR A 18 3.64 -12.21 9.55
CA TYR A 18 4.51 -11.51 8.62
C TYR A 18 5.91 -11.36 9.21
N TYR A 19 6.90 -11.69 8.40
CA TYR A 19 8.31 -11.57 8.72
C TYR A 19 8.97 -10.71 7.67
N MET A 20 9.79 -9.77 8.11
CA MET A 20 10.46 -8.83 7.22
C MET A 20 11.97 -8.94 7.39
N ASN A 21 12.69 -8.97 6.28
CA ASN A 21 14.13 -8.86 6.28
C ASN A 21 14.51 -7.38 6.36
N ILE A 22 15.31 -7.04 7.37
CA ILE A 22 15.89 -5.70 7.53
C ILE A 22 17.37 -5.82 7.26
N GLU A 23 17.73 -5.89 5.98
CA GLU A 23 19.09 -5.63 5.54
C GLU A 23 19.29 -4.12 5.46
N ASP A 24 20.10 -3.59 6.39
CA ASP A 24 20.55 -2.21 6.38
C ASP A 24 21.16 -1.88 5.00
N GLY A 25 20.54 -0.94 4.29
CA GLY A 25 21.00 -0.45 3.00
C GLY A 25 20.45 -1.17 1.77
N SER A 26 19.60 -2.19 1.91
CA SER A 26 18.91 -2.76 0.76
C SER A 26 17.66 -1.92 0.42
N HIS A 27 17.56 -1.45 -0.82
CA HIS A 27 16.35 -0.83 -1.36
C HIS A 27 15.25 -1.86 -1.67
N HIS A 28 15.31 -3.06 -1.10
CA HIS A 28 14.40 -4.15 -1.45
C HIS A 28 13.84 -4.76 -0.18
N LEU A 29 12.72 -4.21 0.26
CA LEU A 29 11.95 -4.78 1.35
C LEU A 29 11.48 -6.18 0.96
N ARG A 30 11.96 -7.21 1.64
CA ARG A 30 11.49 -8.59 1.46
C ARG A 30 10.64 -8.99 2.65
N VAL A 31 9.39 -9.36 2.37
CA VAL A 31 8.43 -9.82 3.38
C VAL A 31 8.05 -11.26 3.05
N ARG A 32 8.02 -12.09 4.09
CA ARG A 32 7.47 -13.43 4.07
C ARG A 32 6.18 -13.44 4.86
N MET A 33 5.17 -14.09 4.31
CA MET A 33 3.85 -14.27 4.90
C MET A 33 3.63 -15.76 5.11
N TYR A 34 3.29 -16.13 6.34
CA TYR A 34 3.03 -17.51 6.73
C TYR A 34 1.59 -17.63 7.21
N ASP A 35 0.92 -18.70 6.81
CA ASP A 35 -0.41 -19.05 7.32
C ASP A 35 -0.30 -19.51 8.78
N ILE A 36 -1.15 -18.96 9.66
CA ILE A 36 -1.11 -19.29 11.10
C ILE A 36 -1.58 -20.71 11.37
N GLU A 37 -2.57 -21.21 10.62
CA GLU A 37 -3.17 -22.52 10.85
C GLU A 37 -2.21 -23.64 10.42
N THR A 38 -1.57 -23.48 9.25
CA THR A 38 -0.70 -24.52 8.69
C THR A 38 0.78 -24.33 9.02
N GLY A 39 1.19 -23.10 9.32
CA GLY A 39 2.61 -22.72 9.45
C GLY A 39 3.36 -22.67 8.11
N GLU A 40 2.67 -22.85 6.98
CA GLU A 40 3.30 -22.87 5.66
C GLU A 40 3.56 -21.47 5.11
N LEU A 41 4.61 -21.35 4.29
CA LEU A 41 4.93 -20.11 3.59
C LEU A 41 3.87 -19.86 2.50
N ALA A 42 3.05 -18.82 2.70
CA ALA A 42 2.05 -18.40 1.74
C ALA A 42 2.65 -17.53 0.63
N PHE A 43 3.44 -16.50 0.99
CA PHE A 43 4.11 -15.62 0.02
C PHE A 43 5.48 -15.14 0.50
N ASP A 44 6.38 -14.89 -0.45
CA ASP A 44 7.78 -14.44 -0.28
C ASP A 44 8.15 -13.45 -1.39
N ASN A 45 7.35 -12.38 -1.55
CA ASN A 45 7.53 -11.41 -2.62
C ASN A 45 6.74 -10.12 -2.35
N ASP A 46 6.68 -9.24 -3.35
CA ASP A 46 5.94 -7.97 -3.33
C ASP A 46 4.44 -8.13 -2.94
N ILE A 47 3.84 -9.32 -3.07
CA ILE A 47 2.45 -9.59 -2.62
C ILE A 47 2.37 -9.56 -1.10
N ALA A 48 3.29 -10.24 -0.41
CA ALA A 48 3.35 -10.25 1.05
C ALA A 48 3.60 -8.85 1.60
N VAL A 49 4.45 -8.07 0.91
CA VAL A 49 4.70 -6.66 1.24
C VAL A 49 3.40 -5.87 1.16
N ARG A 50 2.71 -5.92 0.01
CA ARG A 50 1.47 -5.16 -0.20
C ARG A 50 0.42 -5.53 0.84
N ASP A 51 0.18 -6.81 1.05
CA ASP A 51 -0.84 -7.30 1.99
C ASP A 51 -0.53 -6.91 3.44
N MET A 52 0.73 -7.00 3.86
CA MET A 52 1.18 -6.55 5.17
C MET A 52 0.84 -5.06 5.41
N PHE A 53 1.09 -4.20 4.42
CA PHE A 53 0.78 -2.77 4.52
C PHE A 53 -0.71 -2.46 4.37
N GLU A 54 -1.47 -3.24 3.59
CA GLU A 54 -2.93 -3.12 3.55
C GLU A 54 -3.55 -3.45 4.92
N ASN A 55 -3.06 -4.50 5.59
CA ASN A 55 -3.46 -4.85 6.95
C ASN A 55 -3.15 -3.76 7.96
N LEU A 56 -1.99 -3.11 7.85
CA LEU A 56 -1.68 -1.93 8.65
C LEU A 56 -2.68 -0.79 8.39
N HIS A 57 -2.85 -0.39 7.13
CA HIS A 57 -3.52 0.86 6.78
C HIS A 57 -5.04 0.77 6.82
N PHE A 58 -5.61 -0.37 6.41
CA PHE A 58 -7.05 -0.54 6.28
C PHE A 58 -7.67 -1.30 7.44
N TYR A 59 -6.90 -2.18 8.09
CA TYR A 59 -7.41 -3.06 9.14
C TYR A 59 -6.80 -2.76 10.51
N HIS A 60 -5.95 -1.73 10.61
CA HIS A 60 -5.40 -1.19 11.86
C HIS A 60 -4.66 -2.23 12.72
N TYR A 61 -4.06 -3.24 12.10
CA TYR A 61 -3.20 -4.18 12.82
C TYR A 61 -1.94 -3.45 13.32
N GLU A 62 -1.56 -3.70 14.57
CA GLU A 62 -0.39 -3.07 15.19
C GLU A 62 0.91 -3.77 14.79
N TRP A 63 1.96 -2.97 14.60
CA TRP A 63 3.30 -3.47 14.35
C TRP A 63 3.93 -4.05 15.61
N ILE A 64 4.73 -5.09 15.43
CA ILE A 64 5.54 -5.69 16.50
C ILE A 64 6.98 -5.13 16.48
N SER A 65 7.42 -4.44 15.42
CA SER A 65 8.81 -3.95 15.26
C SER A 65 8.93 -2.47 14.84
N GLU A 66 9.85 -1.73 15.48
CA GLU A 66 10.10 -0.29 15.30
C GLU A 66 10.88 0.06 14.01
N HIS A 67 11.59 -0.88 13.39
CA HIS A 67 12.51 -0.63 12.26
C HIS A 67 11.83 -0.40 10.88
N LEU A 68 10.53 -0.08 10.87
CA LEU A 68 9.67 -0.08 9.67
C LEU A 68 9.39 1.31 9.06
N GLU A 69 9.87 2.39 9.67
CA GLU A 69 9.68 3.75 9.15
C GLU A 69 10.27 3.91 7.74
N PHE A 70 11.45 3.32 7.49
CA PHE A 70 12.10 3.29 6.17
C PHE A 70 11.31 2.51 5.11
N ALA A 71 10.63 1.43 5.50
CA ALA A 71 9.85 0.61 4.58
C ALA A 71 8.64 1.36 4.02
N ARG A 72 8.02 2.20 4.87
CA ARG A 72 6.91 3.07 4.49
C ARG A 72 7.36 4.13 3.49
N GLU A 73 8.49 4.79 3.72
CA GLU A 73 9.05 5.77 2.78
C GLU A 73 9.38 5.13 1.43
N PHE A 74 9.98 3.94 1.44
CA PHE A 74 10.34 3.22 0.23
C PHE A 74 9.10 2.88 -0.64
N MET A 75 8.04 2.36 -0.01
CA MET A 75 6.79 2.02 -0.72
C MET A 75 6.01 3.25 -1.14
N LEU A 76 6.01 4.33 -0.36
CA LEU A 76 5.45 5.61 -0.81
C LEU A 76 6.26 6.19 -1.99
N GLY A 77 7.55 5.89 -2.09
CA GLY A 77 8.34 6.17 -3.28
C GLY A 77 7.91 5.35 -4.51
N ARG A 78 7.58 4.07 -4.31
CA ARG A 78 7.31 3.11 -5.42
C ARG A 78 5.84 3.04 -5.86
N ASP A 79 4.89 3.00 -4.93
CA ASP A 79 3.50 2.58 -5.17
C ASP A 79 2.42 3.60 -4.77
N LYS A 80 2.81 4.75 -4.22
CA LYS A 80 1.90 5.82 -3.77
C LYS A 80 0.82 6.20 -4.80
N ILE A 81 1.19 6.22 -6.08
CA ILE A 81 0.28 6.52 -7.20
C ILE A 81 -0.74 5.40 -7.41
N ASN A 82 -0.29 4.15 -7.43
CA ASN A 82 -1.17 2.99 -7.60
C ASN A 82 -2.13 2.85 -6.41
N MET A 83 -1.62 3.01 -5.18
CA MET A 83 -2.42 3.00 -3.97
C MET A 83 -3.52 4.07 -4.00
N ALA A 84 -3.19 5.29 -4.41
CA ALA A 84 -4.18 6.35 -4.51
C ALA A 84 -5.23 6.09 -5.61
N ARG A 85 -4.83 5.51 -6.76
CA ARG A 85 -5.75 5.06 -7.81
C ARG A 85 -6.72 4.01 -7.26
N ASP A 86 -6.20 2.97 -6.63
CA ASP A 86 -7.01 1.85 -6.15
C ASP A 86 -7.93 2.29 -5.01
N PHE A 87 -7.46 3.16 -4.12
CA PHE A 87 -8.27 3.81 -3.11
C PHE A 87 -9.44 4.58 -3.72
N PHE A 88 -9.20 5.38 -4.77
CA PHE A 88 -10.25 6.12 -5.46
C PHE A 88 -11.30 5.19 -6.08
N LEU A 89 -10.87 4.11 -6.73
CA LEU A 89 -11.75 3.13 -7.37
C LEU A 89 -12.58 2.35 -6.34
N LYS A 90 -11.95 1.88 -5.24
CA LYS A 90 -12.60 1.10 -4.17
C LYS A 90 -13.67 1.91 -3.43
N HIS A 91 -13.43 3.20 -3.19
CA HIS A 91 -14.36 4.06 -2.45
C HIS A 91 -15.48 4.64 -3.32
N ASN A 92 -15.61 4.23 -4.58
CA ASN A 92 -16.70 4.64 -5.47
C ASN A 92 -16.95 6.16 -5.46
N TYR A 93 -15.88 6.97 -5.50
CA TYR A 93 -15.99 8.42 -5.48
C TYR A 93 -16.95 8.91 -6.57
N ARG A 94 -18.16 9.32 -6.15
CA ARG A 94 -19.19 9.88 -7.03
C ARG A 94 -18.77 11.30 -7.43
N GLY A 95 -18.04 11.39 -8.53
CA GLY A 95 -17.63 12.66 -9.14
C GLY A 95 -17.02 12.45 -10.52
N LYS A 96 -17.04 13.50 -11.36
CA LYS A 96 -16.27 13.49 -12.61
C LYS A 96 -14.78 13.39 -12.24
N ILE A 97 -13.99 12.59 -12.95
CA ILE A 97 -12.54 12.45 -12.75
C ILE A 97 -11.82 13.81 -12.79
N THR A 98 -12.40 14.81 -13.49
CA THR A 98 -11.96 16.20 -13.49
C THR A 98 -11.99 16.87 -12.12
N ASN A 99 -12.85 16.41 -11.21
CA ASN A 99 -13.00 16.96 -9.86
C ASN A 99 -11.85 16.57 -8.92
N LEU A 100 -11.06 15.54 -9.28
CA LEU A 100 -9.86 15.17 -8.53
C LEU A 100 -8.86 16.32 -8.38
N MET A 101 -8.78 17.17 -9.41
CA MET A 101 -7.84 18.29 -9.47
C MET A 101 -8.48 19.63 -9.08
N LYS A 102 -9.81 19.68 -8.87
CA LYS A 102 -10.55 20.95 -8.72
C LYS A 102 -10.02 21.80 -7.57
N ASP A 103 -9.70 21.15 -6.47
CA ASP A 103 -9.16 21.79 -5.26
C ASP A 103 -7.67 21.45 -5.04
N GLY A 104 -7.00 20.95 -6.08
CA GLY A 104 -5.60 20.54 -6.06
C GLY A 104 -5.25 19.63 -4.87
N THR A 105 -4.17 19.95 -4.18
CA THR A 105 -3.68 19.17 -3.02
C THR A 105 -4.61 19.25 -1.81
N LYS A 106 -5.56 20.19 -1.78
CA LYS A 106 -6.56 20.32 -0.71
C LYS A 106 -7.87 19.58 -1.02
N GLY A 107 -7.91 18.84 -2.13
CA GLY A 107 -9.11 18.12 -2.57
C GLY A 107 -9.51 16.95 -1.71
N ALA A 108 -10.75 16.50 -1.93
CA ALA A 108 -11.37 15.40 -1.18
C ALA A 108 -10.54 14.12 -1.19
N LEU A 109 -9.89 13.79 -2.31
CA LEU A 109 -9.01 12.63 -2.39
C LEU A 109 -7.85 12.73 -1.39
N ASN A 110 -7.08 13.82 -1.39
CA ASN A 110 -5.96 13.98 -0.46
C ASN A 110 -6.40 14.01 1.00
N LYS A 111 -7.54 14.65 1.32
CA LYS A 111 -8.10 14.61 2.67
C LYS A 111 -8.32 13.17 3.13
N GLN A 112 -8.77 12.31 2.23
CA GLN A 112 -9.13 10.94 2.51
C GLN A 112 -7.92 10.01 2.47
N LEU A 113 -6.97 10.21 1.56
CA LEU A 113 -5.67 9.53 1.60
C LEU A 113 -4.92 9.85 2.89
N ARG A 114 -4.95 11.10 3.35
CA ARG A 114 -4.32 11.49 4.62
C ARG A 114 -5.01 10.82 5.81
N SER A 115 -6.35 10.80 5.81
CA SER A 115 -7.12 10.22 6.92
C SER A 115 -7.06 8.70 6.98
N ASN A 116 -6.94 8.01 5.83
CA ASN A 116 -7.00 6.55 5.77
C ASN A 116 -5.64 5.90 5.54
N LEU A 117 -4.76 6.53 4.75
CA LEU A 117 -3.46 5.98 4.36
C LEU A 117 -2.26 6.78 4.92
N GLY A 118 -2.53 7.92 5.57
CA GLY A 118 -1.50 8.73 6.20
C GLY A 118 -0.54 9.41 5.22
N PHE A 119 -0.91 9.58 3.95
CA PHE A 119 -0.14 10.33 2.96
C PHE A 119 -1.01 11.25 2.12
N GLU A 120 -0.38 12.22 1.47
CA GLU A 120 -1.02 13.11 0.51
C GLU A 120 -0.22 13.15 -0.80
N LEU A 121 -0.92 13.45 -1.88
CA LEU A 121 -0.34 13.60 -3.21
C LEU A 121 -0.02 15.06 -3.49
N ASN A 122 1.09 15.33 -4.15
CA ASN A 122 1.36 16.61 -4.77
C ASN A 122 0.57 16.77 -6.09
N VAL A 123 0.67 17.94 -6.71
CA VAL A 123 -0.09 18.26 -7.94
C VAL A 123 0.23 17.32 -9.09
N GLU A 124 1.49 16.92 -9.25
CA GLU A 124 1.91 16.05 -10.34
C GLU A 124 1.47 14.60 -10.11
N GLU A 125 1.61 14.12 -8.87
CA GLU A 125 1.11 12.82 -8.46
C GLU A 125 -0.41 12.70 -8.65
N LEU A 126 -1.17 13.77 -8.34
CA LEU A 126 -2.62 13.83 -8.60
C LEU A 126 -2.94 13.72 -10.10
N ARG A 127 -2.15 14.34 -10.98
CA ARG A 127 -2.32 14.23 -12.45
C ARG A 127 -2.05 12.81 -12.93
N GLN A 128 -1.03 12.15 -12.39
CA GLN A 128 -0.72 10.76 -12.72
C GLN A 128 -1.87 9.83 -12.32
N VAL A 129 -2.37 9.96 -11.08
CA VAL A 129 -3.54 9.20 -10.61
C VAL A 129 -4.75 9.45 -11.50
N GLN A 130 -5.03 10.71 -11.85
CA GLN A 130 -6.13 11.06 -12.74
C GLN A 130 -6.02 10.36 -14.11
N THR A 131 -4.81 10.31 -14.67
CA THR A 131 -4.52 9.69 -15.96
C THR A 131 -4.76 8.18 -15.90
N LEU A 132 -4.24 7.52 -14.87
CA LEU A 132 -4.42 6.08 -14.66
C LEU A 132 -5.90 5.70 -14.49
N ILE A 133 -6.68 6.50 -13.75
CA ILE A 133 -8.12 6.27 -13.57
C ILE A 133 -8.84 6.36 -14.93
N LYS A 134 -8.51 7.37 -15.77
CA LYS A 134 -9.09 7.48 -17.12
C LYS A 134 -8.79 6.27 -17.98
N GLN A 135 -7.52 5.84 -18.00
CA GLN A 135 -7.09 4.66 -18.77
C GLN A 135 -7.80 3.39 -18.31
N THR A 136 -7.92 3.20 -16.99
CA THR A 136 -8.59 2.03 -16.41
C THR A 136 -10.05 1.95 -16.85
N LYS A 137 -10.80 3.06 -16.79
CA LYS A 137 -12.20 3.09 -17.25
C LYS A 137 -12.35 2.88 -18.75
N TYR A 138 -11.45 3.44 -19.56
CA TYR A 138 -11.49 3.26 -21.02
C TYR A 138 -11.23 1.80 -21.43
N LYS A 139 -10.29 1.12 -20.77
CA LYS A 139 -10.04 -0.31 -20.97
C LYS A 139 -11.25 -1.17 -20.61
N SER A 140 -11.94 -0.85 -19.51
CA SER A 140 -13.17 -1.56 -19.12
C SER A 140 -14.32 -1.37 -20.13
N GLN A 141 -14.32 -0.28 -20.90
CA GLN A 141 -15.34 0.00 -21.93
C GLN A 141 -15.06 -0.68 -23.27
N LEU A 142 -13.79 -0.97 -23.58
CA LEU A 142 -13.37 -1.65 -24.82
C LEU A 142 -13.43 -3.18 -24.75
N HIS A 143 -13.52 -3.74 -23.54
CA HIS A 143 -13.67 -5.18 -23.31
C HIS A 143 -15.13 -5.59 -22.99
N MET A 144 -16.09 -4.68 -23.21
CA MET A 144 -17.52 -4.97 -23.31
C MET A 144 -17.91 -5.01 -24.80
#